data_AF-A0A5B0RGQ7-F1
#
_entry.id   AF-A0A5B0RGQ7-F1
#
_cell.length_a   1.000
_cell.length_b   1.000
_cell.length_c   1.000
_cell.angle_alpha   90.00
_cell.angle_beta   90.00
_cell.angle_gamma   90.00
#
_symmetry.space_group_name_H-M   'P 1'
#
loop_
_entity.id
_entity.type
_entity.pdbx_description
1 polymer ?
#
loop_
_entity_poly.entity_id
_entity_poly.type
_entity_poly.pdbx_seq_one_letter_code
_entity_poly.pdbx_strand_id
1 'polypeptide(L)'
;MLFKKEVYLLVAPSLIWGQVLKIQPGEIPEELFNCMHLARVPINMDLQCLKRYTCRGGGQHVCLLMRPGQVQRCTYCGDEAEPQYFEGCLYGTHTDINCIEHQ
;
A
#
# COMPACT_ATOMS: atom_id res chain seq x y z
N MET A 1 -56.52 8.70 32.15
CA MET A 1 -55.59 9.12 31.07
C MET A 1 -54.45 9.91 31.70
N LEU A 2 -53.25 9.31 31.75
CA LEU A 2 -52.01 9.94 32.21
C LEU A 2 -50.93 9.47 31.24
N PHE A 3 -50.68 10.26 30.19
CA PHE A 3 -49.63 9.98 29.24
C PHE A 3 -48.28 10.34 29.87
N LYS A 4 -47.50 9.30 30.21
CA LYS A 4 -46.09 9.41 30.64
C LYS A 4 -45.31 10.13 29.55
N LYS A 5 -44.74 11.28 29.88
CA LYS A 5 -43.88 12.09 29.02
C LYS A 5 -42.45 11.58 29.20
N GLU A 6 -42.00 10.70 28.30
CA GLU A 6 -40.62 10.21 28.31
C GLU A 6 -39.68 11.31 27.82
N VAL A 7 -38.77 11.74 28.70
CA VAL A 7 -37.71 12.70 28.38
C VAL A 7 -36.52 11.88 27.90
N TYR A 8 -36.31 11.83 26.59
CA TYR A 8 -35.12 11.24 25.98
C TYR A 8 -33.94 12.21 26.20
N LEU A 9 -33.04 11.87 27.12
CA LEU A 9 -31.74 12.54 27.26
C LEU A 9 -30.88 12.19 26.05
N LEU A 10 -30.89 13.07 25.05
CA LEU A 10 -29.92 13.04 23.95
C LEU A 10 -28.53 13.32 24.55
N VAL A 11 -27.74 12.26 24.72
CA VAL A 11 -26.32 12.34 25.04
C VAL A 11 -25.62 12.99 23.84
N ALA A 12 -25.36 14.29 23.94
CA ALA A 12 -24.48 14.97 23.00
C ALA A 12 -23.03 14.56 23.32
N PRO A 13 -22.28 13.94 22.40
CA PRO A 13 -20.84 13.84 22.55
C PRO A 13 -20.26 15.22 22.20
N SER A 14 -20.05 16.03 23.23
CA SER A 14 -19.29 17.27 23.10
C SER A 14 -17.79 16.95 23.08
N LEU A 15 -17.08 17.66 22.19
CA LEU A 15 -15.63 17.90 22.15
C LEU A 15 -14.77 16.87 21.38
N ILE A 16 -14.74 17.01 20.04
CA ILE A 16 -13.47 16.88 19.31
C ILE A 16 -12.95 18.30 19.13
N TRP A 17 -12.16 18.77 20.09
CA TRP A 17 -11.26 19.90 19.87
C TRP A 17 -10.23 19.45 18.83
N GLY A 18 -10.56 19.62 17.55
CA GLY A 18 -9.56 19.61 16.49
C GLY A 18 -8.67 20.82 16.72
N GLN A 19 -7.51 20.62 17.34
CA GLN A 19 -6.48 21.64 17.35
C GLN A 19 -6.05 21.87 15.91
N VAL A 20 -6.54 22.96 15.30
CA VAL A 20 -5.99 23.47 14.05
C VAL A 20 -4.61 24.00 14.40
N LEU A 21 -3.58 23.18 14.18
CA LEU A 21 -2.22 23.67 14.02
C LEU A 21 -2.24 24.66 12.85
N LYS A 22 -2.01 25.94 13.14
CA LYS A 22 -1.74 26.94 12.10
C LYS A 22 -0.35 26.65 11.54
N ILE A 23 -0.28 25.72 10.60
CA ILE A 23 0.90 25.49 9.79
C ILE A 23 0.92 26.60 8.75
N GLN A 24 2.02 27.38 8.69
CA GLN A 24 2.17 28.34 7.60
C GLN A 24 2.25 27.57 6.27
N PRO A 25 1.56 28.01 5.21
CA PRO A 25 1.68 27.36 3.90
C PRO A 25 3.16 27.35 3.47
N GLY A 26 3.77 26.16 3.43
CA GLY A 26 5.16 25.97 3.03
C GLY A 26 6.14 25.54 4.12
N GLU A 27 5.78 25.62 5.41
CA GLU A 27 6.63 25.17 6.52
C GLU A 27 6.02 23.91 7.15
N ILE A 28 6.43 22.72 6.66
CA ILE A 28 6.12 21.47 7.35
C ILE A 28 7.15 21.33 8.49
N PRO A 29 6.74 21.28 9.77
CA PRO A 29 7.68 21.12 10.88
C PRO A 29 8.51 19.85 10.72
N GLU A 30 9.81 19.91 11.02
CA GLU A 30 10.70 18.75 10.94
C GLU A 30 10.25 17.56 11.83
N GLU A 31 9.46 17.86 12.85
CA GLU A 31 8.89 16.88 13.80
C GLU A 31 7.68 16.11 13.22
N LEU A 32 7.12 16.56 12.08
CA LEU A 32 6.05 15.90 11.32
C LEU A 32 6.59 15.09 10.12
N PHE A 33 7.88 14.74 10.10
CA PHE A 33 8.54 13.92 9.07
C PHE A 33 8.00 12.48 8.90
N ASN A 34 6.82 12.17 9.42
CA ASN A 34 6.01 11.12 8.85
C ASN A 34 5.54 11.61 7.47
N CYS A 35 6.29 11.27 6.43
CA CYS A 35 5.88 11.56 5.07
C CYS A 35 4.46 11.02 4.85
N MET A 36 3.51 11.92 4.61
CA MET A 36 2.09 11.55 4.44
C MET A 36 1.81 10.90 3.07
N HIS A 37 2.84 10.73 2.22
CA HIS A 37 2.77 10.15 0.88
C HIS A 37 1.69 10.75 -0.03
N LEU A 38 1.34 12.04 0.18
CA LEU A 38 0.26 12.73 -0.55
C LEU A 38 0.61 13.01 -2.02
N ALA A 39 1.89 13.17 -2.33
CA ALA A 39 2.38 13.40 -3.69
C ALA A 39 3.23 12.22 -4.15
N ARG A 40 2.78 11.58 -5.22
CA ARG A 40 3.47 10.46 -5.89
C ARG A 40 3.54 10.72 -7.40
N VAL A 41 4.59 10.22 -8.01
CA VAL A 41 4.79 10.25 -9.46
C VAL A 41 5.03 8.84 -9.99
N PRO A 42 4.51 8.50 -11.19
CA PRO A 42 4.81 7.23 -11.83
C PRO A 42 6.28 7.19 -12.26
N ILE A 43 6.97 6.10 -11.95
CA ILE A 43 8.34 5.85 -12.41
C ILE A 43 8.43 4.46 -13.01
N ASN A 44 8.97 4.39 -14.23
CA ASN A 44 9.23 3.13 -14.92
C ASN A 44 10.52 2.52 -14.38
N MET A 45 10.48 1.24 -14.02
CA MET A 45 11.62 0.48 -13.53
C MET A 45 11.41 -1.02 -13.73
N ASP A 46 12.47 -1.79 -13.50
CA ASP A 46 12.35 -3.25 -13.44
C ASP A 46 11.84 -3.67 -12.05
N LEU A 47 10.82 -4.53 -12.05
CA LEU A 47 10.15 -5.04 -10.86
C LEU A 47 10.30 -6.56 -10.77
N GLN A 48 10.51 -7.08 -9.57
CA GLN A 48 10.55 -8.53 -9.31
C GLN A 48 9.15 -9.12 -9.32
N CYS A 49 8.92 -10.18 -10.10
CA CYS A 49 7.64 -10.88 -10.10
C CYS A 49 7.43 -11.74 -8.85
N LEU A 50 6.81 -11.20 -7.79
CA LEU A 50 6.65 -11.91 -6.50
C LEU A 50 5.56 -13.02 -6.47
N LYS A 51 5.24 -13.65 -7.60
CA LYS A 51 4.27 -14.76 -7.63
C LYS A 51 4.88 -16.03 -7.02
N ARG A 52 4.13 -16.66 -6.11
CA ARG A 52 4.48 -17.96 -5.54
C ARG A 52 4.16 -19.09 -6.52
N TYR A 53 4.98 -20.13 -6.51
CA TYR A 53 4.79 -21.32 -7.32
C TYR A 53 5.25 -22.58 -6.60
N THR A 54 4.68 -23.72 -6.97
CA THR A 54 5.20 -25.03 -6.59
C THR A 54 5.98 -25.58 -7.78
N CYS A 55 7.25 -25.91 -7.57
CA CYS A 55 8.07 -26.51 -8.62
C CYS A 55 7.74 -27.99 -8.82
N ARG A 56 8.25 -28.60 -9.89
CA ARG A 56 8.05 -30.04 -10.20
C ARG A 56 8.44 -30.98 -9.07
N GLY A 57 9.50 -30.65 -8.33
CA GLY A 57 9.94 -31.40 -7.16
C GLY A 57 9.07 -31.19 -5.90
N GLY A 58 7.96 -30.46 -5.99
CA GLY A 58 7.04 -30.20 -4.88
C GLY A 58 7.44 -29.04 -3.95
N GLY A 59 8.62 -28.43 -4.15
CA GLY A 59 9.08 -27.28 -3.36
C GLY A 59 8.30 -26.00 -3.67
N GLN A 60 8.03 -25.19 -2.64
CA GLN A 60 7.41 -23.86 -2.79
C GLN A 60 8.46 -22.77 -2.95
N HIS A 61 8.29 -21.95 -3.98
CA HIS A 61 9.24 -20.91 -4.38
C HIS A 61 8.52 -19.58 -4.66
N VAL A 62 9.31 -18.51 -4.72
CA VAL A 62 8.86 -17.19 -5.19
C VAL A 62 9.57 -16.93 -6.51
N CYS A 63 8.83 -16.46 -7.52
CA CYS A 63 9.44 -15.98 -8.75
C CYS A 63 10.24 -14.70 -8.44
N LEU A 64 11.43 -14.59 -9.02
CA LEU A 64 12.31 -13.43 -8.83
C LEU A 64 12.71 -12.84 -10.19
N LEU A 65 11.95 -13.17 -11.24
CA LEU A 65 12.20 -12.64 -12.58
C LEU A 65 11.98 -11.13 -12.58
N MET A 66 13.00 -10.39 -12.97
CA MET A 66 12.92 -8.96 -13.22
C MET A 66 12.16 -8.71 -14.51
N ARG A 67 11.19 -7.79 -14.48
CA ARG A 67 10.45 -7.42 -15.67
C ARG A 67 10.03 -5.95 -15.62
N PRO A 68 9.89 -5.30 -16.79
CA PRO A 68 9.57 -3.88 -16.84
C PRO A 68 8.18 -3.60 -16.27
N GLY A 69 8.09 -2.52 -15.52
CA GLY A 69 6.85 -2.05 -14.92
C GLY A 69 6.96 -0.62 -14.45
N GLN A 70 6.04 -0.25 -13.58
CA GLN A 70 5.90 1.08 -13.02
C GLN A 70 5.51 1.00 -11.54
N VAL A 71 6.03 1.92 -10.75
CA VAL A 71 5.60 2.15 -9.36
C VAL A 71 5.19 3.61 -9.20
N GLN A 72 4.40 3.88 -8.17
CA GLN A 72 4.14 5.22 -7.69
C GLN A 72 5.18 5.57 -6.62
N ARG A 73 6.12 6.47 -6.96
CA ARG A 73 7.18 6.91 -6.05
C ARG A 73 6.80 8.23 -5.39
N CYS A 74 6.87 8.29 -4.06
CA CYS A 74 6.68 9.53 -3.32
C CYS A 74 7.77 10.54 -3.66
N THR A 75 7.37 11.77 -3.98
CA THR A 75 8.29 12.84 -4.37
C THR A 75 9.15 13.35 -3.22
N TYR A 76 8.77 13.06 -1.97
CA TYR A 76 9.44 13.58 -0.77
C TYR A 76 10.40 12.57 -0.14
N CYS A 77 9.95 11.34 0.11
CA CYS A 77 10.76 10.31 0.79
C CYS A 77 11.27 9.20 -0.13
N GLY A 78 10.78 9.13 -1.38
CA GLY A 78 11.13 8.06 -2.31
C GLY A 78 10.42 6.72 -2.05
N ASP A 79 9.49 6.64 -1.10
CA ASP A 79 8.65 5.46 -0.86
C ASP A 79 7.96 5.01 -2.16
N GLU A 80 8.02 3.71 -2.46
CA GLU A 80 7.49 3.11 -3.67
C GLU A 80 6.28 2.25 -3.34
N ALA A 81 5.19 2.43 -4.09
CA ALA A 81 3.97 1.67 -3.91
C ALA A 81 3.32 1.33 -5.25
N GLU A 82 2.27 0.50 -5.18
CA GLU A 82 1.40 0.18 -6.32
C GLU A 82 2.16 -0.35 -7.54
N PRO A 83 2.91 -1.46 -7.41
CA PRO A 83 3.63 -2.03 -8.54
C PRO A 83 2.68 -2.50 -9.63
N GLN A 84 2.88 -1.99 -10.84
CA GLN A 84 2.16 -2.37 -12.04
C GLN A 84 3.15 -2.89 -13.08
N TYR A 85 2.86 -4.02 -13.68
CA TYR A 85 3.73 -4.59 -14.70
C TYR A 85 3.15 -4.33 -16.09
N PHE A 86 3.99 -3.98 -17.05
CA PHE A 86 3.54 -3.75 -18.41
C PHE A 86 3.19 -5.04 -19.13
N GLU A 87 3.87 -6.14 -18.78
CA GLU A 87 3.73 -7.42 -19.44
C GLU A 87 3.48 -8.57 -18.45
N GLY A 88 3.02 -9.70 -18.99
CA GLY A 88 2.93 -10.97 -18.27
C GLY A 88 4.31 -11.50 -17.87
N CYS A 89 4.34 -12.41 -16.90
CA CYS A 89 5.59 -13.09 -16.56
C CYS A 89 5.96 -14.10 -17.65
N LEU A 90 7.26 -14.28 -17.93
CA LEU A 90 7.74 -15.34 -18.82
C LEU A 90 7.28 -16.74 -18.39
N TYR A 91 7.23 -16.98 -17.07
CA TYR A 91 6.71 -18.24 -16.49
C TYR A 91 5.17 -18.35 -16.50
N GLY A 92 4.47 -17.40 -17.14
CA GLY A 92 3.03 -17.41 -17.31
C GLY A 92 2.26 -17.60 -15.98
N THR A 93 1.55 -18.72 -15.89
CA THR A 93 0.69 -19.11 -14.76
C THR A 93 1.46 -19.57 -13.53
N HIS A 94 2.79 -19.65 -13.58
CA HIS A 94 3.61 -20.09 -12.45
C HIS A 94 3.28 -21.53 -12.01
N THR A 95 3.05 -22.38 -13.00
CA THR A 95 2.81 -23.80 -12.83
C THR A 95 3.95 -24.58 -13.47
N ASP A 96 4.37 -25.66 -12.83
CA ASP A 96 5.27 -26.64 -13.47
C ASP A 96 6.68 -26.10 -13.82
N ILE A 97 7.17 -25.14 -13.03
CA ILE A 97 8.51 -24.55 -13.19
C ILE A 97 9.56 -25.53 -12.64
N ASN A 98 10.68 -25.69 -13.36
CA ASN A 98 11.85 -26.43 -12.87
C ASN A 98 12.63 -25.59 -11.85
N CYS A 99 12.88 -26.16 -10.68
CA CYS A 99 13.70 -25.55 -9.61
C CYS A 99 15.04 -26.30 -9.54
N ILE A 100 16.17 -25.58 -9.45
CA ILE A 100 17.51 -26.20 -9.38
C ILE A 100 17.68 -27.01 -8.08
N GLU A 101 17.02 -26.56 -7.00
CA GLU A 101 17.14 -27.15 -5.67
C GLU A 101 16.51 -28.54 -5.52
N HIS A 102 15.63 -28.95 -6.44
CA HIS A 102 14.91 -30.22 -6.36
C HIS A 102 15.01 -31.03 -7.68
N GLN A 103 16.15 -30.89 -8.38
CA GLN A 103 16.50 -31.71 -9.54
C GLN A 103 17.01 -33.09 -9.14
#